data_AF-A0A9N7KUW2-F1
#
_entry.id   AF-A0A9N7KUW2-F1
#
_cell.length_a   1.000
_cell.length_b   1.000
_cell.length_c   1.000
_cell.angle_alpha   90.00
_cell.angle_beta   90.00
_cell.angle_gamma   90.00
#
_symmetry.space_group_name_H-M   'P 1'
#
loop_
_entity.id
_entity.type
_entity.pdbx_description
1 polymer ?
#
loop_
_entity_poly.entity_id
_entity_poly.type
_entity_poly.pdbx_seq_one_letter_code
_entity_poly.pdbx_strand_id
1 'polypeptide(L)'
;MTHQDVGDADVLPELLDQIPTDTPIDIIGGDGAYDTKQCHTAIAARGAQPSIPPREGAMPWPQTTSGAVWRNEAIDAIARSGRREWKTSSGYHRRSLVENLMYRLKTLTGNRLWARDVGAQAAEVAIRVGVLNRMAALARPQSVRIA
;
A
#
# COMPACT_ATOMS: atom_id res chain seq x y z
N MET A 1 10.08 -9.63 -7.16
CA MET A 1 9.88 -8.79 -8.36
C MET A 1 8.65 -9.31 -9.07
N THR A 2 7.76 -8.43 -9.52
CA THR A 2 6.54 -8.85 -10.20
C THR A 2 6.77 -8.76 -11.71
N HIS A 3 6.36 -9.79 -12.44
CA HIS A 3 6.35 -9.74 -13.90
C HIS A 3 5.25 -8.78 -14.36
N GLN A 4 5.39 -8.21 -15.56
CA GLN A 4 4.43 -7.21 -16.10
C GLN A 4 2.99 -7.72 -16.19
N ASP A 5 2.82 -9.05 -16.19
CA ASP A 5 1.53 -9.71 -16.35
C ASP A 5 0.83 -10.02 -15.01
N VAL A 6 1.45 -9.68 -13.88
CA VAL A 6 0.88 -9.93 -12.53
C VAL A 6 0.23 -8.65 -12.02
N GLY A 7 -1.06 -8.74 -11.69
CA GLY A 7 -1.78 -7.61 -11.12
C GLY A 7 -1.29 -7.31 -9.71
N ASP A 8 -1.18 -6.03 -9.36
CA ASP A 8 -0.77 -5.56 -8.03
C ASP A 8 -1.50 -6.26 -6.86
N ALA A 9 -2.80 -6.52 -7.05
CA ALA A 9 -3.64 -7.20 -6.06
C ALA A 9 -3.24 -8.67 -5.81
N ASP A 10 -2.70 -9.35 -6.83
CA ASP A 10 -2.33 -10.76 -6.76
C ASP A 10 -1.07 -10.98 -5.91
N VAL A 11 -0.24 -9.94 -5.77
CA VAL A 11 1.07 -9.97 -5.10
C VAL A 11 0.94 -9.65 -3.61
N LEU A 12 -0.13 -8.97 -3.20
CA LEU A 12 -0.29 -8.53 -1.81
C LEU A 12 -0.09 -9.67 -0.78
N PRO A 13 -0.67 -10.88 -0.95
CA PRO A 13 -0.46 -11.96 0.01
C PRO A 13 1.03 -12.32 0.17
N GLU A 14 1.76 -12.49 -0.95
CA GLU A 14 3.19 -12.81 -0.92
C GLU A 14 4.04 -11.70 -0.28
N LEU A 15 3.61 -10.44 -0.39
CA LEU A 15 4.26 -9.32 0.29
C LEU A 15 4.04 -9.35 1.80
N LEU A 16 2.84 -9.75 2.24
CA LEU A 16 2.51 -9.84 3.67
C LEU A 16 3.22 -11.02 4.36
N ASP A 17 3.49 -12.09 3.61
CA ASP A 17 4.24 -13.27 4.09
C ASP A 17 5.73 -12.98 4.32
N GLN A 18 6.27 -11.93 3.69
CA GLN A 18 7.67 -11.49 3.92
C GLN A 18 7.85 -10.79 5.26
N ILE A 19 6.77 -10.32 5.88
CA ILE A 19 6.79 -9.70 7.19
C ILE A 19 6.58 -10.83 8.22
N PRO A 20 7.37 -10.92 9.30
CA PRO A 20 7.14 -11.93 10.36
C PRO A 20 5.69 -11.90 10.86
N THR A 21 5.13 -13.07 11.18
CA THR A 21 3.71 -13.21 11.54
C THR A 21 3.38 -12.59 12.89
N ASP A 22 4.36 -12.50 13.78
CA ASP A 22 4.29 -11.86 15.10
C ASP A 22 4.45 -10.34 15.04
N THR A 23 4.84 -9.78 13.89
CA THR A 23 4.92 -8.32 13.70
C THR A 23 3.50 -7.76 13.60
N PRO A 24 3.07 -6.89 14.55
CA PRO A 24 1.74 -6.29 14.51
C PRO A 24 1.64 -5.30 13.34
N ILE A 25 0.53 -5.36 12.62
CA ILE A 25 0.22 -4.46 11.51
C ILE A 25 -1.15 -3.85 11.78
N ASP A 26 -1.19 -2.54 12.06
CA ASP A 26 -2.46 -1.86 12.34
C ASP A 26 -3.28 -1.66 11.07
N ILE A 27 -2.62 -1.16 10.01
CA ILE A 27 -3.29 -0.71 8.78
C ILE A 27 -2.49 -1.17 7.56
N ILE A 28 -3.20 -1.75 6.58
CA ILE A 28 -2.67 -2.03 5.25
C ILE A 28 -3.34 -1.09 4.24
N GLY A 29 -2.56 -0.15 3.72
CA GLY A 29 -3.02 0.84 2.74
C GLY A 29 -2.76 0.38 1.31
N GLY A 30 -3.73 0.65 0.43
CA GLY A 30 -3.63 0.34 -0.99
C GLY A 30 -4.61 1.17 -1.78
N ASP A 31 -4.54 1.05 -3.10
CA ASP A 31 -5.50 1.72 -3.97
C ASP A 31 -6.66 0.82 -4.38
N GLY A 32 -7.62 1.37 -5.14
CA GLY A 32 -8.82 0.62 -5.54
C GLY A 32 -8.52 -0.63 -6.36
N ALA A 33 -7.32 -0.81 -6.92
CA ALA A 33 -6.94 -2.06 -7.56
C ALA A 33 -6.90 -3.21 -6.54
N TYR A 34 -6.49 -2.94 -5.30
CA TYR A 34 -6.45 -3.89 -4.18
C TYR A 34 -7.82 -4.15 -3.54
N ASP A 35 -8.90 -3.55 -4.04
CA ASP A 35 -10.27 -3.83 -3.58
C ASP A 35 -10.78 -5.18 -4.13
N THR A 36 -10.13 -6.27 -3.73
CA THR A 36 -10.44 -7.66 -4.13
C THR A 36 -10.64 -8.55 -2.90
N LYS A 37 -11.43 -9.61 -3.05
CA LYS A 37 -11.68 -10.56 -1.95
C LYS A 37 -10.38 -11.19 -1.43
N GLN A 38 -9.44 -11.49 -2.32
CA GLN A 38 -8.14 -12.07 -1.96
C GLN A 38 -7.33 -11.10 -1.08
N CYS A 39 -7.22 -9.83 -1.47
CA CYS A 39 -6.52 -8.83 -0.68
C CYS A 39 -7.16 -8.66 0.71
N HIS A 40 -8.48 -8.47 0.77
CA HIS A 40 -9.20 -8.31 2.04
C HIS A 40 -9.10 -9.55 2.93
N THR A 41 -9.07 -10.76 2.35
CA THR A 41 -8.84 -12.00 3.10
C THR A 41 -7.43 -12.07 3.69
N ALA A 42 -6.40 -11.73 2.89
CA ALA A 42 -5.02 -11.71 3.35
C ALA A 42 -4.78 -10.66 4.45
N ILE A 43 -5.37 -9.47 4.30
CA ILE A 43 -5.34 -8.40 5.31
C ILE A 43 -6.02 -8.85 6.60
N ALA A 44 -7.21 -9.47 6.49
CA ALA A 44 -7.93 -10.02 7.63
C ALA A 44 -7.14 -11.11 8.38
N ALA A 45 -6.44 -11.97 7.65
CA ALA A 45 -5.59 -13.01 8.24
C ALA A 45 -4.42 -12.44 9.06
N ARG A 46 -3.97 -11.21 8.74
CA ARG A 46 -2.96 -10.46 9.53
C ARG A 46 -3.57 -9.67 10.69
N GLY A 47 -4.90 -9.65 10.82
CA GLY A 47 -5.59 -8.84 11.83
C GLY A 47 -5.49 -7.34 11.60
N ALA A 48 -5.14 -6.90 10.38
CA ALA A 48 -4.93 -5.50 10.05
C ALA A 48 -6.19 -4.88 9.44
N GLN A 49 -6.36 -3.56 9.59
CA GLN A 49 -7.45 -2.83 8.96
C GLN A 49 -7.08 -2.38 7.53
N PRO A 50 -7.93 -2.63 6.51
CA PRO A 50 -7.68 -2.12 5.17
C PRO A 50 -7.95 -0.61 5.09
N SER A 51 -6.98 0.17 4.62
CA SER A 51 -7.14 1.54 4.14
C SER A 51 -7.14 1.54 2.60
N ILE A 52 -8.12 0.84 2.02
CA ILE A 52 -8.28 0.64 0.58
C ILE A 52 -9.65 1.20 0.17
N PRO A 53 -9.73 2.16 -0.78
CA PRO A 53 -11.00 2.70 -1.20
C PRO A 53 -11.79 1.64 -1.98
N PRO A 54 -13.05 1.36 -1.61
CA PRO A 54 -13.92 0.50 -2.42
C PRO A 54 -13.99 1.01 -3.86
N ARG A 55 -14.11 0.14 -4.86
CA ARG A 55 -14.28 0.54 -6.28
C ARG A 55 -15.58 1.33 -6.49
N GLU A 56 -15.64 2.10 -7.57
CA GLU A 56 -16.88 2.76 -7.96
C GLU A 56 -17.97 1.72 -8.27
N GLY A 57 -19.20 1.97 -7.81
CA GLY A 57 -20.30 1.01 -7.92
C GLY A 57 -20.16 -0.24 -7.03
N ALA A 58 -19.23 -0.24 -6.07
CA ALA A 58 -19.06 -1.35 -5.14
C ALA A 58 -20.34 -1.64 -4.34
N MET A 59 -20.80 -2.90 -4.40
CA MET A 59 -21.86 -3.41 -3.54
C MET A 59 -21.28 -4.16 -2.34
N PRO A 60 -22.03 -4.24 -1.22
CA PRO A 60 -21.64 -5.03 -0.06
C PRO A 60 -21.41 -6.50 -0.44
N TRP A 61 -20.36 -7.10 0.11
CA TRP A 61 -20.15 -8.55 0.03
C TRP A 61 -20.93 -9.27 1.12
N PRO A 62 -21.22 -10.58 0.96
CA PRO A 62 -21.78 -11.38 2.05
C PRO A 62 -20.90 -11.30 3.29
N GLN A 63 -21.52 -11.17 4.47
CA GLN A 63 -20.81 -11.07 5.76
C GLN A 63 -19.97 -12.31 6.09
N THR A 64 -20.25 -13.45 5.44
CA THR A 64 -19.45 -14.68 5.50
C THR A 64 -18.09 -14.57 4.78
N THR A 65 -17.87 -13.53 3.98
CA THR A 65 -16.61 -13.32 3.26
C THR A 65 -15.58 -12.69 4.20
N SER A 66 -14.41 -13.32 4.34
CA SER A 66 -13.30 -12.80 5.16
C SER A 66 -12.91 -11.37 4.74
N GLY A 67 -12.81 -10.47 5.72
CA GLY A 67 -12.49 -9.05 5.50
C GLY A 67 -13.64 -8.20 4.94
N ALA A 68 -14.82 -8.78 4.65
CA ALA A 68 -15.95 -8.03 4.11
C ALA A 68 -16.52 -6.99 5.08
N VAL A 69 -16.39 -7.20 6.40
CA VAL A 69 -16.88 -6.27 7.42
C VAL A 69 -16.30 -4.87 7.20
N TRP A 70 -14.97 -4.73 7.16
CA TRP A 70 -14.31 -3.43 6.95
C TRP A 70 -14.66 -2.79 5.61
N ARG A 71 -14.74 -3.61 4.55
CA ARG A 71 -15.08 -3.10 3.21
C ARG A 71 -16.51 -2.59 3.15
N ASN A 72 -17.46 -3.33 3.70
CA ASN A 72 -18.87 -2.97 3.74
C ASN A 72 -19.08 -1.72 4.60
N GLU A 73 -18.41 -1.63 5.76
CA GLU A 73 -18.41 -0.42 6.59
C GLU A 73 -17.84 0.80 5.84
N ALA A 74 -16.78 0.61 5.04
CA ALA A 74 -16.25 1.66 4.18
C ALA A 74 -17.26 2.10 3.11
N ILE A 75 -17.99 1.17 2.49
CA ILE A 75 -19.06 1.48 1.53
C ILE A 75 -20.16 2.30 2.21
N ASP A 76 -20.63 1.87 3.38
CA ASP A 76 -21.68 2.56 4.13
C ASP A 76 -21.23 3.95 4.61
N ALA A 77 -19.99 4.07 5.07
CA ALA A 77 -19.40 5.36 5.44
C ALA A 77 -19.32 6.31 4.24
N ILE A 78 -18.87 5.81 3.07
CA ILE A 78 -18.81 6.61 1.84
C ILE A 78 -20.21 7.04 1.39
N ALA A 79 -21.21 6.15 1.49
CA ALA A 79 -22.60 6.48 1.15
C ALA A 79 -23.19 7.54 2.09
N ARG A 80 -22.84 7.54 3.37
CA ARG A 80 -23.35 8.49 4.37
C ARG A 80 -22.67 9.86 4.35
N SER A 81 -21.34 9.89 4.31
CA SER A 81 -20.55 11.11 4.52
C SER A 81 -19.73 11.54 3.30
N GLY A 82 -19.70 10.73 2.25
CA GLY A 82 -18.90 10.99 1.06
C GLY A 82 -17.49 10.38 1.11
N ARG A 83 -16.92 10.20 -0.09
CA ARG A 83 -15.61 9.53 -0.28
C ARG A 83 -14.44 10.37 0.22
N ARG A 84 -14.55 11.71 0.17
CA ARG A 84 -13.49 12.61 0.62
C ARG A 84 -13.35 12.52 2.14
N GLU A 85 -14.46 12.59 2.85
CA GLU A 85 -14.56 12.49 4.30
C GLU A 85 -14.04 11.13 4.78
N TRP A 86 -14.43 10.04 4.09
CA TRP A 86 -13.89 8.71 4.37
C TRP A 86 -12.37 8.64 4.18
N LYS A 87 -11.79 9.23 3.12
CA LYS A 87 -10.32 9.25 2.93
C LYS A 87 -9.58 9.97 4.05
N THR A 88 -10.19 11.02 4.62
CA THR A 88 -9.64 11.74 5.77
C THR A 88 -9.68 10.88 7.03
N SER A 89 -10.81 10.21 7.31
CA SER A 89 -10.97 9.42 8.53
C SER A 89 -10.28 8.05 8.49
N SER A 90 -10.15 7.42 7.32
CA SER A 90 -9.53 6.10 7.16
C SER A 90 -8.00 6.12 7.14
N GLY A 91 -7.38 7.30 7.17
CA GLY A 91 -5.92 7.44 7.08
C GLY A 91 -5.37 7.23 5.67
N TYR A 92 -6.23 7.12 4.65
CA TYR A 92 -5.86 6.89 3.25
C TYR A 92 -4.81 7.89 2.71
N HIS A 93 -4.81 9.11 3.22
CA HIS A 93 -3.83 10.13 2.82
C HIS A 93 -2.37 9.78 3.14
N ARG A 94 -2.08 8.79 4.00
CA ARG A 94 -0.71 8.26 4.18
C ARG A 94 -0.12 7.73 2.88
N ARG A 95 -0.94 7.35 1.90
CA ARG A 95 -0.51 6.92 0.56
C ARG A 95 0.36 7.96 -0.15
N SER A 96 0.09 9.26 0.03
CA SER A 96 0.89 10.31 -0.63
C SER A 96 2.36 10.32 -0.15
N LEU A 97 2.63 9.84 1.07
CA LEU A 97 3.99 9.68 1.58
C LEU A 97 4.73 8.58 0.83
N VAL A 98 4.04 7.47 0.52
CA VAL A 98 4.59 6.37 -0.27
C VAL A 98 4.84 6.82 -1.71
N GLU A 99 3.92 7.55 -2.31
CA GLU A 99 4.10 8.12 -3.66
C GLU A 99 5.31 9.06 -3.72
N ASN A 100 5.47 9.93 -2.72
CA ASN A 100 6.65 10.79 -2.60
C ASN A 100 7.94 9.99 -2.38
N LEU A 101 7.91 8.90 -1.61
CA LEU A 101 9.05 8.01 -1.44
C LEU A 101 9.47 7.38 -2.78
N MET A 102 8.49 6.87 -3.53
CA MET A 102 8.73 6.26 -4.85
C MET A 102 9.21 7.29 -5.87
N TYR A 103 8.68 8.51 -5.83
CA TYR A 103 9.17 9.64 -6.63
C TYR A 103 10.65 9.91 -6.33
N ARG A 104 11.02 10.05 -5.05
CA ARG A 104 12.41 10.27 -4.64
C ARG A 104 13.34 9.14 -5.05
N LEU A 105 12.91 7.89 -4.89
CA LEU A 105 13.67 6.72 -5.33
C LEU A 105 14.01 6.83 -6.82
N LYS A 106 13.00 7.09 -7.65
CA LYS A 106 13.12 7.21 -9.11
C LYS A 106 13.98 8.41 -9.52
N THR A 107 13.73 9.59 -8.96
CA THR A 107 14.46 10.82 -9.31
C THR A 107 15.93 10.77 -8.88
N LEU A 108 16.24 10.22 -7.69
CA LEU A 108 17.60 10.23 -7.16
C LEU A 108 18.46 9.06 -7.65
N THR A 109 17.85 7.92 -7.98
CA THR A 109 18.59 6.71 -8.37
C THR A 109 18.40 6.31 -9.83
N GLY A 110 17.58 7.06 -10.57
CA GLY A 110 17.28 6.84 -11.99
C GLY A 110 15.97 6.06 -12.22
N ASN A 111 15.29 6.39 -13.32
CA ASN A 111 13.97 5.87 -13.65
C ASN A 111 13.97 4.47 -14.30
N ARG A 112 15.14 3.86 -14.49
CA ARG A 112 15.31 2.56 -15.17
C ARG A 112 16.31 1.71 -14.40
N LEU A 113 16.12 0.40 -14.45
CA LEU A 113 17.09 -0.57 -13.96
C LEU A 113 18.10 -0.89 -15.07
N TRP A 114 19.35 -1.06 -14.69
CA TRP A 114 20.45 -1.39 -15.62
C TRP A 114 20.65 -2.89 -15.75
N ALA A 115 20.45 -3.62 -14.66
CA ALA A 115 20.51 -5.07 -14.66
C ALA A 115 19.45 -5.67 -15.59
N ARG A 116 19.81 -6.75 -16.28
CA ARG A 116 18.92 -7.47 -17.21
C ARG A 116 18.37 -8.77 -16.62
N ASP A 117 19.08 -9.33 -15.64
CA ASP A 117 18.64 -10.50 -14.89
C ASP A 117 17.78 -10.06 -13.69
N VAL A 118 16.72 -10.80 -13.38
CA VAL A 118 15.74 -10.46 -12.32
C VAL A 118 16.40 -10.44 -10.95
N GLY A 119 17.32 -11.37 -10.66
CA GLY A 119 18.04 -11.41 -9.40
C GLY A 119 18.96 -10.20 -9.24
N ALA A 120 19.70 -9.87 -10.30
CA ALA A 120 20.54 -8.66 -10.32
C ALA A 120 19.72 -7.37 -10.22
N GLN A 121 18.53 -7.32 -10.84
CA GLN A 121 17.61 -6.20 -10.71
C GLN A 121 17.07 -6.05 -9.29
N ALA A 122 16.74 -7.15 -8.60
CA ALA A 122 16.32 -7.10 -7.21
C ALA A 122 17.45 -6.56 -6.30
N ALA A 123 18.69 -6.97 -6.53
CA ALA A 123 19.86 -6.44 -5.83
C ALA A 123 20.06 -4.94 -6.11
N GLU A 124 19.91 -4.51 -7.38
CA GLU A 124 19.98 -3.11 -7.77
C GLU A 124 18.92 -2.27 -7.02
N VAL A 125 17.67 -2.73 -6.97
CA VAL A 125 16.60 -2.06 -6.21
C VAL A 125 16.92 -2.01 -4.72
N ALA A 126 17.40 -3.11 -4.13
CA ALA A 126 17.76 -3.17 -2.71
C ALA A 126 18.86 -2.16 -2.35
N ILE A 127 19.89 -2.03 -3.19
CA ILE A 127 20.95 -1.02 -3.00
C ILE A 127 20.37 0.39 -3.06
N ARG A 128 19.52 0.69 -4.05
CA ARG A 128 18.86 2.00 -4.20
C ARG A 128 18.01 2.37 -2.98
N VAL A 129 17.24 1.41 -2.47
CA VAL A 129 16.46 1.57 -1.23
C VAL A 129 17.38 1.81 -0.03
N GLY A 130 18.48 1.06 0.09
CA GLY A 130 19.49 1.24 1.14
C GLY A 130 20.10 2.64 1.15
N VAL A 131 20.44 3.17 -0.03
CA VAL A 131 20.93 4.56 -0.19
C VAL A 131 19.88 5.57 0.29
N LEU A 132 18.62 5.41 -0.12
CA LEU A 132 17.54 6.32 0.26
C LEU A 132 17.27 6.29 1.77
N ASN A 133 17.31 5.10 2.38
CA ASN A 133 17.18 4.92 3.83
C ASN A 133 18.35 5.59 4.57
N ARG A 134 19.58 5.48 4.07
CA ARG A 134 20.75 6.15 4.65
C ARG A 134 20.64 7.67 4.56
N MET A 135 20.16 8.21 3.43
CA MET A 135 19.88 9.65 3.30
C MET A 135 18.82 10.10 4.28
N ALA A 136 17.74 9.34 4.45
CA ALA A 136 16.68 9.65 5.42
C ALA A 136 17.18 9.62 6.86
N ALA A 137 18.12 8.74 7.20
CA ALA A 137 18.72 8.68 8.54
C ALA A 137 19.67 9.85 8.82
N LEU A 138 20.44 10.30 7.82
CA LEU A 138 21.49 11.32 8.02
C LEU A 138 21.03 12.76 7.77
N ALA A 139 20.08 12.97 6.87
CA ALA A 139 19.81 14.29 6.29
C ALA A 139 18.31 14.56 6.13
N ARG A 140 17.45 14.06 7.04
CA ARG A 140 16.00 14.33 6.98
C ARG A 140 15.74 15.83 7.18
N PRO A 141 15.26 16.55 6.15
CA PRO A 141 14.94 17.96 6.32
C PRO A 141 13.72 18.11 7.22
N GLN A 142 13.76 19.09 8.13
CA GLN A 142 12.60 19.47 8.94
C GLN A 142 11.74 20.45 8.14
N SER A 143 10.65 19.95 7.58
CA SER A 143 9.65 20.81 6.93
C SER A 143 8.72 21.40 7.98
N VAL A 144 8.70 22.73 8.07
CA VAL A 144 7.77 23.49 8.90
C VAL A 144 6.75 24.19 8.01
N ARG A 145 5.47 24.16 8.42
CA ARG A 145 4.43 24.93 7.75
C ARG A 145 4.55 26.39 8.19
N ILE A 146 4.82 27.28 7.24
CA ILE A 146 4.81 28.73 7.49
C ILE A 146 3.34 29.19 7.40
N ALA A 147 2.93 30.02 8.37
CA ALA A 147 1.57 30.55 8.50
C ALA A 147 1.24 31.60 7.43
#